data_AF-A0A0M9EFX4-F1
#
_entry.id   AF-A0A0M9EFX4-F1
#
_cell.length_a   1.000
_cell.length_b   1.000
_cell.length_c   1.000
_cell.angle_alpha   90.00
_cell.angle_beta   90.00
_cell.angle_gamma   90.00
#
_symmetry.space_group_name_H-M   'P 1'
#
loop_
_entity.id
_entity.type
_entity.pdbx_description
1 polymer ?
#
loop_
_entity_poly.entity_id
_entity_poly.type
_entity_poly.pdbx_seq_one_letter_code
_entity_poly.pdbx_strand_id
1 'polypeptide(L)'
;MLTRRVFVMAAAALGLPIGARAQVKTLSAGEASKALATGDLILIDVRTPQEWQETGVAEGAWLLDMRHQDFGGWLMAAIERNPGRKVAIICRTGNRTGRLMQALAQNGIEGVLDVTEGMVGGPRGTGWIPLGLPVVTAQVAFDAMPKDLTAE
;
A
#
# COMPACT_ATOMS: atom_id res chain seq x y z
N MET A 1 4.84 -42.29 -60.23
CA MET A 1 4.39 -43.11 -59.09
C MET A 1 5.33 -42.84 -57.92
N LEU A 2 4.77 -42.72 -56.70
CA LEU A 2 5.44 -42.64 -55.39
C LEU A 2 6.28 -41.37 -55.11
N THR A 3 6.22 -40.68 -53.97
CA THR A 3 5.29 -40.64 -52.83
C THR A 3 5.69 -39.44 -51.96
N ARG A 4 4.78 -38.47 -51.83
CA ARG A 4 4.35 -37.81 -50.59
C ARG A 4 5.11 -38.20 -49.30
N ARG A 5 6.00 -37.35 -48.78
CA ARG A 5 6.29 -37.22 -47.33
C ARG A 5 6.72 -35.79 -46.98
N VAL A 6 5.74 -34.96 -46.64
CA VAL A 6 5.94 -33.70 -45.93
C VAL A 6 6.15 -34.05 -44.46
N PHE A 7 7.34 -33.81 -43.92
CA PHE A 7 7.58 -33.82 -42.48
C PHE A 7 7.27 -32.42 -41.92
N VAL A 8 6.11 -32.28 -41.28
CA VAL A 8 5.81 -31.11 -40.44
C VAL A 8 6.43 -31.39 -39.07
N MET A 9 7.54 -30.72 -38.76
CA MET A 9 8.06 -30.65 -37.39
C MET A 9 7.24 -29.58 -36.65
N ALA A 10 6.24 -30.02 -35.90
CA ALA A 10 5.52 -29.17 -34.94
C ALA A 10 6.42 -28.94 -33.72
N ALA A 11 7.05 -27.77 -33.63
CA ALA A 11 7.69 -27.32 -32.41
C ALA A 11 6.61 -26.84 -31.43
N ALA A 12 6.23 -27.71 -30.49
CA ALA A 12 5.41 -27.33 -29.35
C ALA A 12 6.27 -26.49 -28.38
N ALA A 13 6.27 -25.17 -28.57
CA ALA A 13 6.80 -24.25 -27.57
C ALA A 13 5.85 -24.25 -26.37
N LEU A 14 6.15 -25.09 -25.38
CA LEU A 14 5.59 -25.00 -24.03
C LEU A 14 6.02 -23.66 -23.44
N GLY A 15 5.18 -22.64 -23.60
CA GLY A 15 5.31 -21.38 -22.89
C GLY A 15 5.14 -21.64 -21.40
N LEU A 16 6.26 -21.66 -20.66
CA LEU A 16 6.23 -21.58 -19.21
C LEU A 16 5.56 -20.25 -18.83
N PRO A 17 4.48 -20.26 -18.01
CA PRO A 17 3.99 -19.01 -17.47
C PRO A 17 5.10 -18.42 -16.60
N ILE A 18 5.66 -17.30 -17.04
CA ILE A 18 6.54 -16.47 -16.22
C ILE A 18 5.67 -16.04 -15.05
N GLY A 19 5.86 -16.68 -13.89
CA GLY A 19 5.21 -16.26 -12.65
C GLY A 19 5.57 -14.81 -12.41
N ALA A 20 4.59 -13.92 -12.58
CA ALA A 20 4.72 -12.53 -12.20
C ALA A 20 5.01 -12.51 -10.70
N ARG A 21 6.27 -12.25 -10.34
CA ARG A 21 6.58 -11.90 -8.96
C ARG A 21 5.81 -10.61 -8.68
N ALA A 22 4.85 -10.67 -7.76
CA ALA A 22 4.23 -9.47 -7.21
C ALA A 22 5.36 -8.60 -6.64
N GLN A 23 5.77 -7.58 -7.40
CA GLN A 23 6.73 -6.60 -6.92
C GLN A 23 6.00 -5.81 -5.85
N VAL A 24 6.46 -5.90 -4.61
CA VAL A 24 6.03 -4.99 -3.55
C VAL A 24 6.42 -3.58 -4.02
N LYS A 25 5.42 -2.79 -4.42
CA LYS A 25 5.66 -1.43 -4.90
C LYS A 25 5.80 -0.52 -3.68
N THR A 26 7.01 -0.04 -3.44
CA THR A 26 7.35 0.86 -2.32
C THR A 26 7.36 2.32 -2.78
N LEU A 27 7.13 3.23 -1.84
CA LEU A 27 7.32 4.68 -1.98
C LEU A 27 8.20 5.20 -0.85
N SER A 28 9.00 6.23 -1.13
CA SER A 28 9.56 7.10 -0.08
C SER A 28 8.46 7.95 0.56
N ALA A 29 8.71 8.52 1.74
CA ALA A 29 7.75 9.42 2.38
C ALA A 29 7.51 10.69 1.55
N GLY A 30 8.55 11.21 0.88
CA GLY A 30 8.44 12.37 -0.01
C GLY A 30 7.59 12.11 -1.26
N GLU A 31 7.74 10.95 -1.90
CA GLU A 31 6.88 10.56 -3.04
C GLU A 31 5.43 10.36 -2.60
N ALA A 32 5.21 9.72 -1.45
CA ALA A 32 3.88 9.55 -0.88
C ALA A 32 3.22 10.90 -0.59
N SER A 33 3.95 11.87 0.00
CA SER A 33 3.43 13.21 0.27
C SER A 33 3.04 13.96 -1.00
N LYS A 34 3.86 13.89 -2.06
CA LYS A 34 3.52 14.51 -3.36
C LYS A 34 2.27 13.90 -3.97
N ALA A 35 2.18 12.57 -4.02
CA ALA A 35 1.02 11.88 -4.59
C ALA A 35 -0.25 12.05 -3.75
N LEU A 36 -0.11 12.22 -2.43
CA LEU A 36 -1.22 12.56 -1.54
C LEU A 36 -1.74 13.97 -1.81
N ALA A 37 -0.83 14.94 -1.99
CA ALA A 37 -1.19 16.33 -2.28
C ALA A 37 -1.90 16.51 -3.64
N THR A 38 -1.60 15.67 -4.64
CA THR A 38 -2.28 15.69 -5.94
C THR A 38 -3.60 14.91 -5.96
N GLY A 39 -3.92 14.17 -4.89
CA GLY A 39 -5.11 13.32 -4.83
C GLY A 39 -4.96 11.96 -5.52
N ASP A 40 -3.80 11.64 -6.10
CA ASP A 40 -3.53 10.36 -6.77
C ASP A 40 -3.39 9.19 -5.78
N LEU A 41 -3.17 9.51 -4.51
CA LEU A 41 -2.93 8.58 -3.42
C LEU A 41 -3.98 8.71 -2.31
N ILE A 42 -4.39 7.59 -1.75
CA ILE A 42 -4.94 7.47 -0.40
C ILE A 42 -3.82 6.98 0.50
N LEU A 43 -3.50 7.73 1.56
CA LEU A 43 -2.52 7.31 2.54
C LEU A 43 -3.24 6.79 3.79
N ILE A 44 -2.92 5.57 4.22
CA ILE A 44 -3.45 4.95 5.43
C ILE A 44 -2.33 4.87 6.47
N ASP A 45 -2.48 5.58 7.58
CA ASP A 45 -1.61 5.45 8.75
C ASP A 45 -2.07 4.26 9.59
N VAL A 46 -1.26 3.19 9.59
CA VAL A 46 -1.58 1.92 10.27
C VAL A 46 -1.05 1.83 11.70
N ARG A 47 -0.62 2.96 12.26
CA ARG A 47 -0.12 3.04 13.64
C ARG A 47 -1.27 2.99 14.65
N THR A 48 -0.91 3.02 15.94
CA THR A 48 -1.91 3.02 17.01
C THR A 48 -2.38 4.44 17.34
N PRO A 49 -3.56 4.60 17.99
CA PRO A 49 -4.01 5.89 18.50
C PRO A 49 -2.99 6.61 19.39
N GLN A 50 -2.27 5.85 20.21
CA GLN A 50 -1.20 6.39 21.05
C GLN A 50 -0.08 7.00 20.19
N GLU A 51 0.40 6.30 19.17
CA GLU A 51 1.44 6.82 18.28
C GLU A 51 0.98 8.06 17.50
N TRP A 52 -0.30 8.11 17.10
CA TRP A 52 -0.89 9.29 16.45
C TRP A 52 -0.95 10.50 17.38
N GLN A 53 -1.27 10.29 18.66
CA GLN A 53 -1.28 11.35 19.67
C GLN A 53 0.12 11.85 19.99
N GLU A 54 1.11 10.94 20.06
CA GLU A 54 2.48 11.28 20.42
C GLU A 54 3.21 12.10 19.35
N THR A 55 3.02 11.77 18.07
CA THR A 55 3.82 12.39 16.99
C THR A 55 3.00 13.17 15.97
N GLY A 56 1.68 13.17 16.09
CA GLY A 56 0.78 13.57 15.02
C GLY A 56 0.77 12.56 13.87
N VAL A 57 0.05 12.91 12.81
CA VAL A 57 -0.22 12.07 11.63
C VAL A 57 0.03 12.86 10.35
N ALA A 58 0.39 12.16 9.28
CA ALA A 58 0.52 12.77 7.95
C ALA A 58 -0.79 13.48 7.57
N GLU A 59 -0.70 14.74 7.12
CA GLU A 59 -1.88 15.49 6.70
C GLU A 59 -2.61 14.79 5.55
N GLY A 60 -3.92 14.58 5.69
CA GLY A 60 -4.75 13.86 4.71
C GLY A 60 -4.69 12.34 4.82
N ALA A 61 -3.96 11.77 5.78
CA ALA A 61 -3.94 10.32 6.01
C ALA A 61 -5.21 9.83 6.71
N TRP A 62 -5.63 8.61 6.37
CA TRP A 62 -6.71 7.88 7.02
C TRP A 62 -6.15 7.01 8.13
N LEU A 63 -6.81 7.03 9.29
CA LEU A 63 -6.31 6.42 10.52
C LEU A 63 -6.94 5.05 10.74
N LEU A 64 -6.20 3.98 10.42
CA LEU A 64 -6.69 2.60 10.57
C LEU A 64 -5.71 1.79 11.42
N ASP A 65 -5.97 1.67 12.73
CA ASP A 65 -5.08 0.89 13.61
C ASP A 65 -5.06 -0.58 13.19
N MET A 66 -3.90 -1.06 12.76
CA MET A 66 -3.74 -2.44 12.31
C MET A 66 -3.97 -3.50 13.40
N ARG A 67 -4.02 -3.08 14.67
CA ARG A 67 -4.31 -3.95 15.81
C ARG A 67 -5.81 -4.10 16.03
N HIS A 68 -6.63 -3.25 15.41
CA HIS A 68 -8.07 -3.35 15.51
C HIS A 68 -8.58 -4.60 14.79
N GLN A 69 -9.57 -5.28 15.36
CA GLN A 69 -10.14 -6.50 14.78
C GLN A 69 -10.72 -6.27 13.37
N ASP A 70 -11.24 -5.07 13.14
CA ASP A 70 -11.91 -4.68 11.88
C ASP A 70 -10.95 -4.08 10.84
N PHE A 71 -9.63 -4.04 11.12
CA PHE A 71 -8.64 -3.45 10.23
C PHE A 71 -8.71 -4.00 8.81
N GLY A 72 -8.85 -5.32 8.67
CA GLY A 72 -8.93 -5.96 7.35
C GLY A 72 -10.11 -5.46 6.54
N GLY A 73 -11.30 -5.37 7.15
CA GLY A 73 -12.50 -4.86 6.51
C GLY A 73 -12.35 -3.39 6.09
N TRP A 74 -11.83 -2.54 6.97
CA TRP A 74 -11.58 -1.13 6.62
C TRP A 74 -10.56 -0.95 5.51
N LEU A 75 -9.50 -1.76 5.49
CA LEU A 75 -8.50 -1.70 4.42
C LEU A 75 -9.09 -2.10 3.08
N MET A 76 -9.91 -3.16 3.04
CA MET A 76 -10.60 -3.58 1.82
C MET A 76 -11.60 -2.52 1.35
N ALA A 77 -12.42 -1.98 2.25
CA ALA A 77 -13.34 -0.89 1.94
C ALA A 77 -12.60 0.35 1.39
N ALA A 78 -11.41 0.67 1.93
CA ALA A 78 -10.60 1.76 1.42
C ALA A 78 -10.06 1.50 0.00
N ILE A 79 -9.70 0.25 -0.32
CA ILE A 79 -9.26 -0.16 -1.67
C ILE A 79 -10.43 -0.09 -2.66
N GLU A 80 -11.57 -0.67 -2.30
CA GLU A 80 -12.74 -0.78 -3.18
C GLU A 80 -13.40 0.57 -3.46
N ARG A 81 -13.44 1.47 -2.46
CA ARG A 81 -14.03 2.82 -2.58
C ARG A 81 -13.25 3.74 -3.52
N ASN A 82 -12.00 3.44 -3.84
CA ASN A 82 -11.13 4.36 -4.58
C ASN A 82 -10.63 3.76 -5.92
N PRO A 83 -11.53 3.33 -6.83
CA PRO A 83 -11.11 2.78 -8.12
C PRO A 83 -10.39 3.88 -8.92
N GLY A 84 -9.10 3.67 -9.19
CA GLY A 84 -8.25 4.61 -9.93
C GLY A 84 -7.27 5.41 -9.08
N ARG A 85 -7.38 5.39 -7.75
CA ARG A 85 -6.35 5.95 -6.86
C ARG A 85 -5.50 4.83 -6.28
N LYS A 86 -4.23 5.15 -6.01
CA LYS A 86 -3.33 4.21 -5.34
C LYS A 86 -3.60 4.25 -3.84
N VAL A 87 -3.69 3.10 -3.19
CA VAL A 87 -3.70 3.01 -1.72
C VAL A 87 -2.28 2.79 -1.24
N ALA A 88 -1.79 3.60 -0.32
CA ALA A 88 -0.51 3.42 0.34
C ALA A 88 -0.70 3.29 1.84
N ILE A 89 0.13 2.46 2.47
CA ILE A 89 0.16 2.27 3.92
C ILE A 89 1.45 2.83 4.50
N ILE A 90 1.36 3.49 5.64
CA ILE A 90 2.51 4.02 6.40
C ILE A 90 2.43 3.56 7.85
N CYS A 91 3.57 3.22 8.45
CA CYS A 91 3.66 3.00 9.88
C CYS A 91 4.81 3.82 10.48
N ARG A 92 5.25 3.50 11.71
CA ARG A 92 6.33 4.28 12.35
C ARG A 92 7.65 4.26 11.58
N THR A 93 8.12 3.10 11.15
CA THR A 93 9.46 2.91 10.54
C THR A 93 9.44 1.98 9.30
N GLY A 94 8.25 1.71 8.77
CA GLY A 94 7.98 0.76 7.68
C GLY A 94 7.90 -0.73 8.08
N ASN A 95 8.22 -1.12 9.33
CA ASN A 95 8.38 -2.55 9.67
C ASN A 95 7.05 -3.31 9.62
N ARG A 96 5.98 -2.65 10.09
CA ARG A 96 4.63 -3.19 10.08
C ARG A 96 4.06 -3.27 8.67
N THR A 97 4.24 -2.22 7.87
CA THR A 97 3.78 -2.16 6.49
C THR A 97 4.46 -3.22 5.63
N GLY A 98 5.77 -3.45 5.79
CA GLY A 98 6.47 -4.53 5.09
C GLY A 98 5.89 -5.93 5.38
N ARG A 99 5.49 -6.21 6.63
CA ARG A 99 4.80 -7.48 7.00
C ARG A 99 3.39 -7.53 6.42
N LEU A 100 2.66 -6.42 6.46
CA LEU A 100 1.32 -6.33 5.89
C LEU A 100 1.36 -6.56 4.37
N MET A 101 2.32 -5.99 3.65
CA MET A 101 2.49 -6.23 2.21
C MET A 101 2.70 -7.71 1.89
N GLN A 102 3.44 -8.46 2.72
CA GLN A 102 3.60 -9.90 2.54
C GLN A 102 2.27 -10.64 2.74
N ALA A 103 1.51 -10.28 3.77
CA ALA A 103 0.20 -10.87 4.03
C ALA A 103 -0.79 -10.57 2.88
N LEU A 104 -0.83 -9.33 2.38
CA LEU A 104 -1.66 -8.96 1.23
C LEU A 104 -1.30 -9.77 -0.02
N ALA A 105 -0.01 -9.87 -0.33
CA ALA A 105 0.47 -10.65 -1.48
C ALA A 105 0.12 -12.16 -1.35
N GLN A 106 0.23 -12.74 -0.15
CA GLN A 106 -0.15 -14.13 0.11
C GLN A 106 -1.64 -14.39 -0.10
N ASN A 107 -2.49 -13.37 0.08
CA ASN A 107 -3.93 -13.43 -0.13
C ASN A 107 -4.34 -12.95 -1.54
N GLY A 108 -3.40 -12.69 -2.44
CA GLY A 108 -3.68 -12.20 -3.80
C GLY A 108 -4.22 -10.78 -3.85
N ILE A 109 -4.08 -10.00 -2.78
CA ILE A 109 -4.50 -8.60 -2.73
C ILE A 109 -3.35 -7.75 -3.29
N GLU A 110 -3.62 -7.09 -4.42
CA GLU A 110 -2.69 -6.22 -5.11
C GLU A 110 -3.11 -4.73 -4.99
N GLY A 111 -2.31 -3.82 -5.56
CA GLY A 111 -2.66 -2.40 -5.65
C GLY A 111 -2.37 -1.55 -4.41
N VAL A 112 -1.85 -2.16 -3.33
CA VAL A 112 -1.37 -1.45 -2.14
C VAL A 112 0.12 -1.12 -2.26
N LEU A 113 0.52 0.06 -1.79
CA LEU A 113 1.90 0.55 -1.78
C LEU A 113 2.43 0.67 -0.35
N ASP A 114 3.71 0.38 -0.14
CA ASP A 114 4.38 0.56 1.16
C ASP A 114 5.15 1.88 1.20
N VAL A 115 4.76 2.81 2.08
CA VAL A 115 5.59 3.97 2.43
C VAL A 115 6.69 3.51 3.39
N THR A 116 7.78 3.02 2.80
CA THR A 116 8.70 2.11 3.47
C THR A 116 9.61 2.80 4.51
N GLU A 117 9.75 4.12 4.41
CA GLU A 117 10.50 4.95 5.36
C GLU A 117 9.74 5.18 6.67
N GLY A 118 8.41 5.06 6.64
CA GLY A 118 7.55 5.34 7.78
C GLY A 118 7.49 6.83 8.18
N MET A 119 6.83 7.08 9.31
CA MET A 119 6.67 8.43 9.87
C MET A 119 7.97 8.97 10.48
N VAL A 120 8.73 8.14 11.19
CA VAL A 120 9.90 8.59 11.98
C VAL A 120 11.23 8.31 11.26
N GLY A 121 11.21 7.53 10.18
CA GLY A 121 12.44 7.13 9.49
C GLY A 121 13.14 5.95 10.15
N GLY A 122 14.28 5.57 9.58
CA GLY A 122 15.10 4.47 10.06
C GLY A 122 16.04 3.95 8.98
N PRO A 123 16.41 2.65 9.02
CA PRO A 123 17.34 2.06 8.04
C PRO A 123 16.89 2.14 6.58
N ARG A 124 15.61 2.47 6.33
CA ARG A 124 15.02 2.54 5.00
C ARG A 124 14.86 3.95 4.44
N GLY A 125 15.19 4.98 5.22
CA GLY A 125 15.14 6.37 4.79
C GLY A 125 14.78 7.33 5.91
N THR A 126 14.70 8.61 5.56
CA THR A 126 14.57 9.72 6.51
C THR A 126 13.19 9.76 7.18
N GLY A 127 12.14 9.31 6.49
CA GLY A 127 10.78 9.26 7.02
C GLY A 127 10.05 10.60 7.00
N TRP A 128 8.75 10.55 7.23
CA TRP A 128 7.86 11.69 7.01
C TRP A 128 8.18 12.92 7.88
N ILE A 129 8.30 12.72 9.19
CA ILE A 129 8.49 13.79 10.17
C ILE A 129 9.88 14.42 10.02
N PRO A 130 10.99 13.67 9.94
CA PRO A 130 12.31 14.29 9.83
C PRO A 130 12.54 14.97 8.47
N LEU A 131 11.78 14.62 7.43
CA LEU A 131 11.74 15.37 6.16
C LEU A 131 10.98 16.70 6.26
N GLY A 132 10.32 17.01 7.37
CA GLY A 132 9.52 18.22 7.55
C GLY A 132 8.23 18.22 6.70
N LEU A 133 7.73 17.04 6.32
CA LEU A 133 6.49 16.92 5.57
C LEU A 133 5.28 17.26 6.47
N PRO A 134 4.14 17.70 5.90
CA PRO A 134 3.01 18.18 6.69
C PRO A 134 2.45 17.15 7.68
N VAL A 135 2.25 17.57 8.93
CA VAL A 135 1.72 16.76 10.04
C VAL A 135 0.59 17.52 10.72
N VAL A 136 -0.50 16.83 11.03
CA VAL A 136 -1.65 17.35 11.77
C VAL A 136 -1.91 16.52 13.03
N THR A 137 -2.79 16.99 13.90
CA THR A 137 -3.25 16.22 15.05
C THR A 137 -4.12 15.03 14.59
N ALA A 138 -4.18 13.98 15.41
CA ALA A 138 -5.04 12.83 15.15
C ALA A 138 -6.51 13.24 14.95
N GLN A 139 -6.99 14.23 15.72
CA GLN A 139 -8.35 14.76 15.61
C GLN A 139 -8.62 15.37 14.23
N VAL A 140 -7.74 16.24 13.75
CA VAL A 140 -7.89 16.89 12.43
C VAL A 140 -7.93 15.84 11.31
N ALA A 141 -7.05 14.84 11.35
CA ALA A 141 -7.08 13.77 10.36
C ALA A 141 -8.35 12.91 10.44
N PHE A 142 -8.77 12.53 11.64
CA PHE A 142 -10.01 11.78 11.85
C PHE A 142 -11.25 12.54 11.35
N ASP A 143 -11.29 13.85 11.56
CA ASP A 143 -12.37 14.70 11.09
C ASP A 143 -12.44 14.76 9.56
N ALA A 144 -11.28 14.71 8.89
CA ALA A 144 -11.17 14.68 7.43
C ALA A 144 -11.42 13.30 6.79
N MET A 145 -11.50 12.21 7.57
CA MET A 145 -11.77 10.88 7.05
C MET A 145 -13.18 10.75 6.47
N PRO A 146 -13.38 9.91 5.44
CA PRO A 146 -14.71 9.53 4.97
C PRO A 146 -15.52 8.92 6.13
N LYS A 147 -16.72 9.44 6.37
CA LYS A 147 -17.60 8.99 7.47
C LYS A 147 -18.36 7.71 7.14
N ASP A 148 -18.34 7.32 5.88
CA ASP A 148 -18.95 6.12 5.30
C ASP A 148 -18.01 4.91 5.26
N LEU A 149 -16.79 5.00 5.80
CA LEU A 149 -15.85 3.87 5.83
C LEU A 149 -16.25 2.87 6.93
N THR A 150 -16.98 1.82 6.53
CA THR A 150 -17.40 0.73 7.41
C THR A 150 -16.60 -0.54 7.12
N ALA A 151 -16.37 -1.36 8.14
CA ALA A 151 -15.92 -2.73 7.93
C ALA A 151 -17.19 -3.56 7.64
N GLU A 152 -17.25 -4.16 6.45
CA GLU A 152 -18.29 -5.11 6.09
C GLU A 152 -18.05 -6.49 6.72
#